data_AF-G4CXQ1-F1
#
_entry.id   AF-G4CXQ1-F1
#
_cell.length_a   1.000
_cell.length_b   1.000
_cell.length_c   1.000
_cell.angle_alpha   90.00
_cell.angle_beta   90.00
_cell.angle_gamma   90.00
#
_symmetry.space_group_name_H-M   'P 1'
#
loop_
_entity.id
_entity.type
_entity.pdbx_description
1 polymer ?
#
loop_
_entity_poly.entity_id
_entity_poly.type
_entity_poly.pdbx_seq_one_letter_code
_entity_poly.pdbx_strand_id
1 'polypeptide(L)'
;MAVFFRRWVHMRNRSFIASFLCALAIFAVSAVVAFGTLDGATRGGGGMLGKPLGSSGESLFISILVRNTSVVLSLFAGVVSIGIIAMVGIASLGFLIGASTAAAANEVGLTMALWSVSGYAIVEILAYLLAATAGLLPVGTAVLTSGSLAEEKVVTRYFAPLRQSLVLLAVSLVLIVVGAGLEAAIIQSRNG
;
A
#
# COMPACT_ATOMS: atom_id res chain seq x y z
N MET A 1 -6.06 8.90 -36.84
CA MET A 1 -6.76 8.60 -35.58
C MET A 1 -6.20 7.38 -34.83
N ALA A 2 -6.02 6.21 -35.46
CA ALA A 2 -5.60 4.97 -34.77
C ALA A 2 -4.23 5.04 -34.07
N VAL A 3 -3.23 5.73 -34.65
CA VAL A 3 -1.89 5.86 -34.07
C VAL A 3 -1.91 6.71 -32.79
N PHE A 4 -2.72 7.77 -32.75
CA PHE A 4 -2.84 8.67 -31.61
C PHE A 4 -3.48 7.95 -30.41
N PHE A 5 -4.51 7.15 -30.67
CA PHE A 5 -5.19 6.35 -29.65
C PHE A 5 -4.27 5.26 -29.07
N ARG A 6 -3.49 4.58 -29.93
CA ARG A 6 -2.50 3.58 -29.49
C ARG A 6 -1.42 4.20 -28.59
N ARG A 7 -0.92 5.39 -28.96
CA ARG A 7 0.12 6.11 -28.22
C ARG A 7 -0.39 6.58 -26.85
N TRP A 8 -1.63 7.05 -26.79
CA TRP A 8 -2.29 7.46 -25.55
C TRP A 8 -2.49 6.29 -24.56
N VAL A 9 -2.97 5.14 -25.05
CA VAL A 9 -3.10 3.92 -24.23
C VAL A 9 -1.74 3.42 -23.73
N HIS A 10 -0.70 3.48 -24.56
CA HIS A 10 0.65 3.08 -24.18
C HIS A 10 1.25 3.99 -23.10
N MET A 11 1.05 5.31 -23.19
CA MET A 11 1.53 6.26 -22.19
C MET A 11 0.84 6.05 -20.84
N ARG A 12 -0.49 5.83 -20.85
CA ARG A 12 -1.27 5.53 -19.64
C ARG A 12 -0.76 4.29 -18.92
N ASN A 13 -0.38 3.25 -19.66
CA ASN A 13 0.18 2.03 -19.08
C ASN A 13 1.59 2.24 -18.50
N ARG A 14 2.43 3.07 -19.13
CA ARG A 14 3.80 3.35 -18.64
C ARG A 14 3.80 4.09 -17.31
N SER A 15 3.00 5.14 -17.17
CA SER A 15 2.92 5.89 -15.92
C SER A 15 2.38 5.03 -14.78
N PHE A 16 1.38 4.19 -15.05
CA PHE A 16 0.88 3.22 -14.09
C PHE A 16 1.98 2.23 -13.65
N ILE A 17 2.65 1.57 -14.60
CA ILE A 17 3.70 0.60 -14.31
C ILE A 17 4.83 1.26 -13.51
N ALA A 18 5.28 2.45 -13.91
CA ALA A 18 6.34 3.16 -13.22
C ALA A 18 5.94 3.55 -11.78
N SER A 19 4.74 4.08 -11.57
CA SER A 19 4.23 4.41 -10.24
C SER A 19 4.08 3.17 -9.36
N PHE A 20 3.61 2.05 -9.91
CA PHE A 20 3.49 0.79 -9.19
C PHE A 20 4.85 0.21 -8.81
N LEU A 21 5.80 0.15 -9.75
CA LEU A 21 7.16 -0.33 -9.48
C LEU A 21 7.89 0.57 -8.49
N CYS A 22 7.65 1.90 -8.54
CA CYS A 22 8.19 2.84 -7.56
C CYS A 22 7.65 2.55 -6.15
N ALA A 23 6.33 2.42 -6.00
CA ALA A 23 5.70 2.07 -4.73
C ALA A 23 6.20 0.72 -4.20
N LEU A 24 6.29 -0.29 -5.06
CA LEU A 24 6.78 -1.63 -4.73
C LEU A 24 8.25 -1.61 -4.29
N ALA A 25 9.10 -0.89 -5.01
CA ALA A 25 10.52 -0.78 -4.69
C ALA A 25 10.73 -0.09 -3.35
N ILE A 26 10.05 1.04 -3.10
CA ILE A 26 10.10 1.74 -1.81
C ILE A 26 9.65 0.81 -0.68
N PHE A 27 8.49 0.15 -0.85
CA PHE A 27 7.95 -0.80 0.12
C PHE A 27 8.95 -1.92 0.45
N ALA A 28 9.42 -2.62 -0.59
CA ALA A 28 10.29 -3.78 -0.45
C ALA A 28 11.64 -3.41 0.17
N VAL A 29 12.25 -2.31 -0.28
CA VAL A 29 13.52 -1.82 0.28
C VAL A 29 13.33 -1.46 1.76
N SER A 30 12.29 -0.69 2.11
CA SER A 30 12.03 -0.32 3.50
C SER A 30 11.77 -1.53 4.39
N ALA A 31 11.02 -2.53 3.91
CA ALA A 31 10.74 -3.76 4.65
C ALA A 31 12.01 -4.60 4.86
N VAL A 32 12.82 -4.79 3.83
CA VAL A 32 14.08 -5.55 3.92
C VAL A 32 15.08 -4.84 4.83
N VAL A 33 15.21 -3.52 4.72
CA VAL A 33 16.08 -2.72 5.61
C VAL A 33 15.62 -2.85 7.07
N ALA A 34 14.32 -2.70 7.34
CA ALA A 34 13.80 -2.83 8.69
C ALA A 34 13.99 -4.24 9.26
N PHE A 35 13.71 -5.28 8.47
CA PHE A 35 13.91 -6.66 8.89
C PHE A 35 15.38 -6.92 9.20
N GLY A 36 16.29 -6.64 8.27
CA GLY A 36 17.72 -6.93 8.43
C GLY A 36 18.42 -6.10 9.52
N THR A 37 17.88 -4.94 9.90
CA THR A 37 18.42 -4.11 10.99
C THR A 37 17.91 -4.51 12.37
N LEU A 38 16.72 -5.14 12.46
CA LEU A 38 16.06 -5.47 13.72
C LEU A 38 16.03 -6.97 14.03
N ASP A 39 16.39 -7.81 13.06
CA ASP A 39 16.58 -9.26 13.24
C ASP A 39 17.66 -9.53 14.30
N GLY A 40 17.38 -10.44 15.23
CA GLY A 40 18.21 -10.69 16.42
C GLY A 40 18.28 -9.57 17.49
N ALA A 41 17.87 -8.33 17.18
CA ALA A 41 17.95 -7.19 18.10
C ALA A 41 16.67 -6.96 18.92
N THR A 42 15.53 -7.50 18.49
CA THR A 42 14.22 -7.25 19.12
C THR A 42 13.54 -8.56 19.53
N ARG A 43 13.21 -8.71 20.82
CA ARG A 43 12.35 -9.77 21.37
C ARG A 43 11.14 -9.10 22.02
N GLY A 44 9.91 -9.55 21.71
CA GLY A 44 8.68 -9.01 22.31
C GLY A 44 7.97 -7.92 21.50
N GLY A 45 8.33 -7.71 20.23
CA GLY A 45 7.76 -6.68 19.35
C GLY A 45 6.63 -7.16 18.42
N GLY A 46 6.48 -8.48 18.23
CA GLY A 46 5.46 -9.04 17.34
C GLY A 46 4.03 -8.72 17.82
N GLY A 47 3.87 -8.48 19.12
CA GLY A 47 2.59 -8.18 19.77
C GLY A 47 2.01 -6.79 19.51
N MET A 48 2.76 -5.82 18.95
CA MET A 48 2.19 -4.49 18.65
C MET A 48 1.23 -4.48 17.45
N LEU A 49 1.31 -5.48 16.56
CA LEU A 49 0.26 -5.74 15.56
C LEU A 49 -0.80 -6.75 16.03
N GLY A 50 -0.49 -7.55 17.07
CA GLY A 50 -1.37 -8.59 17.62
C GLY A 50 -2.22 -8.18 18.82
N LYS A 51 -2.06 -6.96 19.37
CA LYS A 51 -2.96 -6.45 20.41
C LYS A 51 -4.33 -6.19 19.75
N PRO A 52 -5.43 -6.82 20.22
CA PRO A 52 -6.75 -6.58 19.66
C PRO A 52 -7.03 -5.09 19.65
N LEU A 53 -7.22 -4.53 18.46
CA LEU A 53 -7.74 -3.18 18.30
C LEU A 53 -9.24 -3.23 18.59
N GLY A 54 -9.67 -2.42 19.56
CA GLY A 54 -11.05 -2.28 19.98
C GLY A 54 -11.13 -1.91 21.45
N SER A 55 -11.94 -0.89 21.77
CA SER A 55 -12.43 -0.76 23.14
C SER A 55 -13.30 -1.98 23.47
N SER A 56 -13.50 -2.28 24.76
CA SER A 56 -14.44 -3.32 25.20
C SER A 56 -15.87 -2.99 24.73
N GLY A 57 -16.22 -3.33 23.49
CA GLY A 57 -17.51 -3.04 22.86
C GLY A 57 -17.51 -2.89 21.32
N GLU A 58 -16.37 -2.62 20.68
CA GLU A 58 -16.30 -2.49 19.21
C GLU A 58 -16.04 -3.82 18.51
N SER A 59 -16.67 -4.05 17.36
CA SER A 59 -16.38 -5.22 16.52
C SER A 59 -14.97 -5.11 15.94
N LEU A 60 -14.12 -6.10 16.18
CA LEU A 60 -12.73 -6.19 15.71
C LEU A 60 -12.58 -5.90 14.20
N PHE A 61 -13.53 -6.36 13.39
CA PHE A 61 -13.59 -6.04 11.95
C PHE A 61 -13.61 -4.54 11.66
N ILE A 62 -14.43 -3.76 12.37
CA ILE A 62 -14.57 -2.31 12.16
C ILE A 62 -13.29 -1.60 12.56
N SER A 63 -12.66 -2.00 13.67
CA SER A 63 -11.40 -1.38 14.12
C SER A 63 -10.27 -1.61 13.11
N ILE A 64 -10.17 -2.82 12.54
CA ILE A 64 -9.22 -3.13 11.45
C ILE A 64 -9.55 -2.33 10.19
N LEU A 65 -10.82 -2.33 9.79
CA LEU A 65 -11.29 -1.64 8.58
C LEU A 65 -10.99 -0.14 8.62
N VAL A 66 -11.28 0.53 9.74
CA VAL A 66 -11.05 1.97 9.92
C VAL A 66 -9.56 2.28 9.86
N ARG A 67 -8.73 1.49 10.54
CA ARG A 67 -7.26 1.67 10.51
C ARG A 67 -6.72 1.53 9.10
N ASN A 68 -7.07 0.46 8.41
CA ASN A 68 -6.53 0.15 7.10
C ASN A 68 -7.05 1.13 6.03
N THR A 69 -8.32 1.53 6.15
CA THR A 69 -8.92 2.57 5.31
C THR A 69 -8.21 3.93 5.52
N SER A 70 -7.88 4.28 6.76
CA SER A 70 -7.14 5.51 7.06
C SER A 70 -5.77 5.51 6.37
N VAL A 71 -5.04 4.38 6.39
CA VAL A 71 -3.78 4.22 5.68
C VAL A 71 -3.96 4.38 4.17
N VAL A 72 -4.97 3.74 3.57
CA VAL A 72 -5.27 3.87 2.13
C VAL A 72 -5.57 5.31 1.73
N LEU A 73 -6.40 6.01 2.52
CA LEU A 73 -6.74 7.42 2.26
C LEU A 73 -5.51 8.33 2.43
N SER A 74 -4.66 8.08 3.42
CA SER A 74 -3.40 8.80 3.58
C SER A 74 -2.47 8.57 2.39
N LEU A 75 -2.30 7.34 1.91
CA LEU A 75 -1.50 7.05 0.71
C LEU A 75 -2.07 7.77 -0.53
N PHE A 76 -3.40 7.79 -0.67
CA PHE A 76 -4.06 8.52 -1.75
C PHE A 76 -3.90 10.03 -1.67
N ALA A 77 -3.73 10.61 -0.47
CA ALA A 77 -3.42 12.03 -0.30
C ALA A 77 -2.12 12.46 -1.03
N GLY A 78 -1.30 11.49 -1.46
CA GLY A 78 -0.23 11.69 -2.44
C GLY A 78 -0.66 12.48 -3.70
N VAL A 79 -1.91 12.34 -4.15
CA VAL A 79 -2.44 13.13 -5.28
C VAL A 79 -2.36 14.63 -5.03
N VAL A 80 -2.60 15.08 -3.79
CA VAL A 80 -2.57 16.50 -3.42
C VAL A 80 -1.15 16.93 -3.05
N SER A 81 -0.35 16.03 -2.49
CA SER A 81 1.01 16.32 -2.01
C SER A 81 2.12 16.07 -3.04
N ILE A 82 1.81 16.00 -4.34
CA ILE A 82 2.80 15.72 -5.40
C ILE A 82 3.58 14.41 -5.12
N GLY A 83 2.87 13.38 -4.64
CA GLY A 83 3.41 12.05 -4.36
C GLY A 83 4.16 11.90 -3.02
N ILE A 84 4.50 13.00 -2.33
CA ILE A 84 5.32 12.95 -1.10
C ILE A 84 4.70 12.06 -0.01
N ILE A 85 3.41 12.26 0.31
CA ILE A 85 2.73 11.46 1.34
C ILE A 85 2.66 9.98 0.93
N ALA A 86 2.45 9.68 -0.36
CA ALA A 86 2.45 8.31 -0.85
C ALA A 86 3.83 7.64 -0.68
N MET A 87 4.92 8.35 -1.04
CA MET A 87 6.29 7.84 -0.90
C MET A 87 6.68 7.60 0.56
N VAL A 88 6.45 8.59 1.43
CA VAL A 88 6.76 8.47 2.86
C VAL A 88 5.87 7.42 3.51
N GLY A 89 4.57 7.45 3.22
CA GLY A 89 3.62 6.51 3.79
C GLY A 89 3.91 5.06 3.43
N ILE A 90 4.22 4.76 2.16
CA ILE A 90 4.53 3.39 1.74
C ILE A 90 5.90 2.93 2.28
N ALA A 91 6.87 3.83 2.42
CA ALA A 91 8.15 3.55 3.08
C ALA A 91 7.96 3.23 4.56
N SER A 92 7.20 4.06 5.29
CA SER A 92 6.87 3.83 6.70
C SER A 92 6.13 2.52 6.90
N LEU A 93 5.18 2.20 6.02
CA LEU A 93 4.45 0.94 6.07
C LEU A 93 5.36 -0.26 5.82
N GLY A 94 6.21 -0.21 4.80
CA GLY A 94 7.22 -1.25 4.55
C GLY A 94 8.13 -1.45 5.75
N PHE A 95 8.63 -0.35 6.33
CA PHE A 95 9.47 -0.40 7.53
C PHE A 95 8.75 -1.06 8.72
N LEU A 96 7.50 -0.67 9.00
CA LEU A 96 6.71 -1.25 10.09
C LEU A 96 6.47 -2.76 9.88
N ILE A 97 6.14 -3.17 8.66
CA ILE A 97 5.92 -4.59 8.34
C ILE A 97 7.24 -5.37 8.49
N GLY A 98 8.36 -4.86 7.97
CA GLY A 98 9.66 -5.50 8.14
C GLY A 98 10.08 -5.64 9.61
N ALA A 99 9.92 -4.57 10.40
CA ALA A 99 10.20 -4.56 11.82
C ALA A 99 9.33 -5.57 12.60
N SER A 100 8.02 -5.58 12.34
CA SER A 100 7.10 -6.52 12.99
C SER A 100 7.38 -7.98 12.61
N THR A 101 7.79 -8.22 11.37
CA THR A 101 8.17 -9.55 10.89
C THR A 101 9.45 -10.02 11.56
N ALA A 102 10.46 -9.16 11.73
CA ALA A 102 11.68 -9.49 12.46
C ALA A 102 11.39 -9.84 13.92
N ALA A 103 10.57 -9.02 14.60
CA ALA A 103 10.17 -9.28 15.98
C ALA A 103 9.42 -10.62 16.12
N ALA A 104 8.46 -10.89 15.23
CA ALA A 104 7.73 -12.16 15.23
C ALA A 104 8.64 -13.37 14.90
N ALA A 105 9.57 -13.20 13.94
CA ALA A 105 10.54 -14.23 13.60
C ALA A 105 11.46 -14.58 14.77
N ASN A 106 11.85 -13.60 15.58
CA ASN A 106 12.63 -13.81 16.80
C ASN A 106 11.86 -14.53 17.92
N GLU A 107 10.52 -14.49 17.89
CA GLU A 107 9.65 -15.10 18.91
C GLU A 107 9.25 -16.55 18.53
N VAL A 108 8.78 -16.75 17.31
CA VAL A 108 8.17 -18.03 16.87
C VAL A 108 8.87 -18.67 15.66
N GLY A 109 9.93 -18.05 15.16
CA GLY A 109 10.62 -18.44 13.92
C GLY A 109 9.97 -17.83 12.67
N LEU A 110 10.78 -17.51 11.66
CA LEU A 110 10.34 -16.80 10.44
C LEU A 110 9.21 -17.52 9.70
N THR A 111 9.31 -18.84 9.55
CA THR A 111 8.30 -19.63 8.83
C THR A 111 6.93 -19.52 9.49
N MET A 112 6.87 -19.69 10.83
CA MET A 112 5.62 -19.59 11.59
C MET A 112 5.09 -18.15 11.60
N ALA A 113 5.99 -17.16 11.73
CA ALA A 113 5.64 -15.76 11.64
C ALA A 113 4.95 -15.45 10.31
N LEU A 114 5.55 -15.81 9.18
CA LEU A 114 4.96 -15.58 7.85
C LEU A 114 3.64 -16.35 7.65
N TRP A 115 3.55 -17.59 8.12
CA TRP A 115 2.31 -18.38 8.04
C TRP A 115 1.16 -17.78 8.84
N SER A 116 1.48 -17.10 9.95
CA SER A 116 0.47 -16.51 10.83
C SER A 116 -0.28 -15.33 10.22
N VAL A 117 0.30 -14.67 9.21
CA VAL A 117 -0.21 -13.43 8.59
C VAL A 117 -0.49 -13.55 7.09
N SER A 118 0.06 -14.56 6.40
CA SER A 118 0.06 -14.65 4.93
C SER A 118 -1.32 -14.53 4.27
N GLY A 119 -2.37 -15.08 4.89
CA GLY A 119 -3.72 -15.10 4.32
C GLY A 119 -4.32 -13.71 4.06
N TYR A 120 -4.22 -12.80 5.02
CA TYR A 120 -4.75 -11.43 4.89
C TYR A 120 -3.68 -10.42 4.46
N ALA A 121 -2.42 -10.61 4.87
CA ALA A 121 -1.34 -9.68 4.56
C ALA A 121 -1.09 -9.53 3.06
N ILE A 122 -1.22 -10.59 2.26
CA ILE A 122 -1.06 -10.49 0.79
C ILE A 122 -2.11 -9.54 0.19
N VAL A 123 -3.36 -9.66 0.64
CA VAL A 123 -4.47 -8.84 0.15
C VAL A 123 -4.28 -7.38 0.57
N GLU A 124 -3.90 -7.16 1.83
CA GLU A 124 -3.70 -5.81 2.36
C GLU A 124 -2.48 -5.11 1.77
N ILE A 125 -1.35 -5.81 1.64
CA ILE A 125 -0.14 -5.26 0.98
C ILE A 125 -0.47 -4.85 -0.45
N LEU A 126 -1.21 -5.68 -1.20
CA LEU A 126 -1.64 -5.33 -2.55
C LEU A 126 -2.54 -4.09 -2.54
N ALA A 127 -3.48 -3.99 -1.60
CA ALA A 127 -4.33 -2.82 -1.45
C ALA A 127 -3.50 -1.54 -1.20
N TYR A 128 -2.53 -1.59 -0.29
CA TYR A 128 -1.66 -0.46 0.01
C TYR A 128 -0.77 -0.06 -1.16
N LEU A 129 -0.23 -1.04 -1.89
CA LEU A 129 0.55 -0.78 -3.11
C LEU A 129 -0.30 -0.09 -4.18
N LEU A 130 -1.56 -0.51 -4.37
CA LEU A 130 -2.48 0.15 -5.30
C LEU A 130 -2.87 1.57 -4.84
N ALA A 131 -3.07 1.78 -3.53
CA ALA A 131 -3.34 3.11 -2.97
C ALA A 131 -2.14 4.06 -3.16
N ALA A 132 -0.92 3.61 -2.86
CA ALA A 132 0.29 4.37 -3.09
C ALA A 132 0.50 4.65 -4.58
N THR A 133 0.23 3.66 -5.44
CA THR A 133 0.25 3.83 -6.90
C THR A 133 -0.74 4.92 -7.34
N ALA A 134 -1.97 4.92 -6.80
CA ALA A 134 -2.98 5.93 -7.08
C ALA A 134 -2.50 7.34 -6.69
N GLY A 135 -1.83 7.47 -5.54
CA GLY A 135 -1.22 8.71 -5.06
C GLY A 135 -0.03 9.20 -5.89
N LEU A 136 0.73 8.28 -6.50
CA LEU A 136 1.91 8.59 -7.33
C LEU A 136 1.60 8.77 -8.82
N LEU A 137 0.45 8.30 -9.28
CA LEU A 137 0.10 8.29 -10.71
C LEU A 137 0.10 9.69 -11.36
N PRO A 138 -0.39 10.77 -10.70
CA PRO A 138 -0.26 12.15 -11.21
C PRO A 138 1.19 12.55 -11.49
N VAL A 139 2.11 12.23 -10.58
CA VAL A 139 3.55 12.51 -10.72
C VAL A 139 4.14 11.70 -11.86
N GLY A 140 3.89 10.39 -11.88
CA GLY A 140 4.36 9.51 -12.94
C GLY A 140 3.85 9.93 -14.32
N THR A 141 2.64 10.47 -14.40
CA THR A 141 2.09 11.02 -15.65
C THR A 141 2.76 12.34 -16.00
N ALA A 142 2.90 13.27 -15.07
CA ALA A 142 3.57 14.56 -15.33
C ALA A 142 5.02 14.39 -15.81
N VAL A 143 5.77 13.46 -15.23
CA VAL A 143 7.20 13.23 -15.52
C VAL A 143 7.43 12.38 -16.78
N LEU A 144 6.63 11.33 -17.00
CA LEU A 144 6.86 10.36 -18.09
C LEU A 144 6.09 10.68 -19.38
N THR A 145 5.38 11.81 -19.41
CA THR A 145 4.64 12.24 -20.61
C THR A 145 5.60 12.64 -21.74
N SER A 146 5.30 12.18 -22.95
CA SER A 146 6.00 12.55 -24.19
C SER A 146 4.98 12.82 -25.32
N GLY A 147 5.39 13.46 -26.41
CA GLY A 147 4.51 13.74 -27.57
C GLY A 147 3.59 14.95 -27.36
N SER A 148 2.36 14.94 -27.91
CA SER A 148 1.47 16.12 -27.89
C SER A 148 1.05 16.56 -26.50
N LEU A 149 0.92 15.61 -25.56
CA LEU A 149 0.69 15.93 -24.14
C LEU A 149 1.91 16.63 -23.52
N ALA A 150 3.11 16.49 -24.12
CA ALA A 150 4.31 17.21 -23.71
C ALA A 150 4.32 18.69 -24.17
N GLU A 151 3.29 19.15 -24.87
CA GLU A 151 3.07 20.56 -25.19
C GLU A 151 2.05 21.22 -24.24
N GLU A 152 1.27 20.41 -23.50
CA GLU A 152 0.27 20.93 -22.55
C GLU A 152 0.90 21.53 -21.28
N LYS A 153 0.17 22.35 -20.53
CA LYS A 153 0.65 22.84 -19.23
C LYS A 153 0.87 21.67 -18.25
N VAL A 154 1.93 21.75 -17.44
CA VAL A 154 2.30 20.70 -16.46
C VAL A 154 1.13 20.34 -15.53
N VAL A 155 0.37 21.36 -15.09
CA VAL A 155 -0.83 21.18 -14.25
C VAL A 155 -1.89 20.30 -14.93
N THR A 156 -2.13 20.51 -16.22
CA THR A 156 -3.12 19.72 -16.98
C THR A 156 -2.69 18.25 -17.09
N ARG A 157 -1.39 18.00 -17.35
CA ARG A 157 -0.83 16.64 -17.38
C ARG A 157 -0.90 15.95 -16.02
N TYR A 158 -0.65 16.70 -14.95
CA TYR A 158 -0.69 16.19 -13.58
C TYR A 158 -2.08 15.67 -13.19
N PHE A 159 -3.14 16.40 -13.56
CA PHE A 159 -4.53 16.00 -13.26
C PHE A 159 -5.17 15.10 -14.31
N ALA A 160 -4.57 14.92 -15.49
CA ALA A 160 -5.07 14.02 -16.53
C ALA A 160 -5.40 12.57 -16.05
N PRO A 161 -4.60 11.91 -15.18
CA PRO A 161 -4.88 10.55 -14.71
C PRO A 161 -5.81 10.50 -13.50
N LEU A 162 -6.41 11.61 -13.03
CA LEU A 162 -7.15 11.65 -11.76
C LEU A 162 -8.28 10.62 -11.70
N ARG A 163 -9.01 10.40 -12.81
CA ARG A 163 -10.04 9.35 -12.90
C ARG A 163 -9.45 7.96 -12.65
N GLN A 164 -8.27 7.68 -13.19
CA GLN A 164 -7.60 6.39 -12.98
C GLN A 164 -7.10 6.25 -11.54
N SER A 165 -6.57 7.32 -10.93
CA SER A 165 -6.22 7.33 -9.51
C SER A 165 -7.45 7.02 -8.63
N LEU A 166 -8.62 7.58 -8.94
CA LEU A 166 -9.87 7.28 -8.20
C LEU A 166 -10.32 5.81 -8.37
N VAL A 167 -10.17 5.23 -9.55
CA VAL A 167 -10.46 3.81 -9.77
C VAL A 167 -9.52 2.92 -8.94
N LEU A 168 -8.22 3.23 -8.91
CA LEU A 168 -7.25 2.50 -8.10
C LEU A 168 -7.53 2.62 -6.60
N LEU A 169 -7.94 3.82 -6.14
CA LEU A 169 -8.41 4.01 -4.77
C LEU A 169 -9.62 3.13 -4.46
N ALA A 170 -10.64 3.12 -5.33
CA ALA A 170 -11.83 2.31 -5.11
C ALA A 170 -11.50 0.81 -5.06
N VAL A 171 -10.65 0.31 -5.96
CA VAL A 171 -10.16 -1.08 -5.94
C VAL A 171 -9.40 -1.37 -4.64
N SER A 172 -8.52 -0.47 -4.21
CA SER A 172 -7.78 -0.60 -2.96
C SER A 172 -8.72 -0.70 -1.75
N LEU A 173 -9.74 0.17 -1.66
CA LEU A 173 -10.73 0.12 -0.57
C LEU A 173 -11.49 -1.20 -0.55
N VAL A 174 -11.90 -1.73 -1.72
CA VAL A 174 -12.55 -3.05 -1.79
C VAL A 174 -11.61 -4.16 -1.26
N LEU A 175 -10.33 -4.13 -1.64
CA LEU A 175 -9.35 -5.08 -1.13
C LEU A 175 -9.15 -4.94 0.39
N ILE A 176 -9.19 -3.73 0.95
CA ILE A 176 -9.14 -3.52 2.40
C ILE A 176 -10.37 -4.10 3.10
N VAL A 177 -11.57 -3.99 2.53
CA VAL A 177 -12.76 -4.64 3.11
C VAL A 177 -12.57 -6.16 3.16
N VAL A 178 -12.07 -6.76 2.07
CA VAL A 178 -11.78 -8.20 2.01
C VAL A 178 -10.68 -8.58 3.01
N GLY A 179 -9.58 -7.83 3.06
CA GLY A 179 -8.46 -8.04 3.98
C GLY A 179 -8.89 -7.99 5.44
N ALA A 180 -9.64 -6.96 5.83
CA ALA A 180 -10.18 -6.82 7.18
C ALA A 180 -11.11 -7.96 7.57
N GLY A 181 -11.92 -8.45 6.62
CA GLY A 181 -12.79 -9.62 6.83
C GLY A 181 -11.99 -10.90 7.08
N LEU A 182 -10.94 -11.13 6.29
CA LEU A 182 -10.04 -12.28 6.44
C LEU A 182 -9.28 -12.21 7.77
N GLU A 183 -8.70 -11.06 8.12
CA GLU A 183 -7.98 -10.86 9.37
C GLU A 183 -8.89 -11.11 10.57
N ALA A 184 -10.11 -10.55 10.55
CA ALA A 184 -11.08 -10.74 11.62
C ALA A 184 -11.48 -12.22 11.80
N ALA A 185 -11.74 -12.95 10.71
CA ALA A 185 -12.09 -14.37 10.76
C ALA A 185 -10.93 -15.24 11.28
N ILE A 186 -9.69 -14.93 10.89
CA ILE A 186 -8.50 -15.64 11.35
C ILE A 186 -8.28 -15.40 12.84
N ILE A 187 -8.42 -14.17 13.33
CA ILE A 187 -8.27 -13.87 14.75
C ILE A 187 -9.38 -14.52 15.58
N GLN A 188 -10.62 -14.48 15.09
CA GLN A 188 -11.75 -15.09 15.79
C GLN A 188 -11.59 -16.61 15.93
N SER A 189 -11.10 -17.30 14.90
CA SER A 189 -10.86 -18.75 14.95
C SER A 189 -9.68 -19.17 15.85
N ARG A 190 -8.79 -18.24 16.22
CA ARG A 190 -7.69 -18.49 17.17
C ARG A 190 -8.08 -18.27 18.63
N ASN A 191 -9.12 -17.46 18.87
CA ASN A 191 -9.55 -17.04 20.21
C ASN A 191 -10.79 -17.80 20.72
N GLY A 192 -11.44 -18.61 19.89
CA GLY A 192 -12.55 -19.50 20.25
C GLY A 192 -12.08 -20.94 20.37
#